data_AF-A0A9J7H1W9-F1
#
_entry.id   AF-A0A9J7H1W9-F1
#
_cell.length_a   1.000
_cell.length_b   1.000
_cell.length_c   1.000
_cell.angle_alpha   90.00
_cell.angle_beta   90.00
_cell.angle_gamma   90.00
#
_symmetry.space_group_name_H-M   'P 1'
#
loop_
_entity.id
_entity.type
_entity.pdbx_description
1 polymer ?
#
loop_
_entity_poly.entity_id
_entity_poly.type
_entity_poly.pdbx_seq_one_letter_code
_entity_poly.pdbx_strand_id
1 'polypeptide(L)'
;MCTGKCARCLGLSLIPLSLICIVANALLLVPDGKTTWTNDNLSLQVWLMGGFIGGGLMVLCPGIAAVRAGGKGCCGAGCCGNRCRMLRSVFSSAFGVLGAIYCLSVSGTGLRIGPKCLINGQWDYHFQETQGSYLRNKTLWDLCEEPPHVVPWNVTLFSLLVVASSLEIVLCGIQLVNAIIGVLCGDCRKKVGTHGGTEY
;
A
#
# COMPACT_ATOMS: atom_id res chain seq x y z
N MET A 1 -23.43 1.73 -15.03
CA MET A 1 -22.83 2.78 -14.18
C MET A 1 -21.33 2.82 -14.44
N CYS A 2 -20.73 4.01 -14.42
CA CYS A 2 -19.41 4.39 -14.92
C CYS A 2 -18.20 3.72 -14.22
N THR A 3 -18.15 2.39 -14.15
CA THR A 3 -17.08 1.61 -13.49
C THR A 3 -15.70 1.89 -14.07
N GLY A 4 -15.59 2.14 -15.39
CA GLY A 4 -14.31 2.44 -16.03
C GLY A 4 -13.66 3.76 -15.59
N LYS A 5 -14.44 4.85 -15.51
CA LYS A 5 -13.91 6.16 -15.07
C LYS A 5 -13.55 6.15 -13.57
N CYS A 6 -14.39 5.53 -12.76
CA CYS A 6 -14.12 5.37 -11.32
C CYS A 6 -12.88 4.50 -11.07
N ALA A 7 -12.75 3.35 -11.75
CA ALA A 7 -11.55 2.50 -11.65
C ALA A 7 -10.26 3.22 -12.09
N ARG A 8 -10.35 4.07 -13.12
CA ARG A 8 -9.21 4.90 -13.55
C ARG A 8 -8.78 5.87 -12.46
N CYS A 9 -9.72 6.57 -11.83
CA CYS A 9 -9.44 7.50 -10.74
C CYS A 9 -8.80 6.77 -9.55
N LEU A 10 -9.37 5.63 -9.14
CA LEU A 10 -8.83 4.82 -8.04
C LEU A 10 -7.39 4.35 -8.35
N GLY A 11 -7.14 3.88 -9.58
CA GLY A 11 -5.79 3.50 -10.01
C GLY A 11 -4.80 4.67 -10.02
N LEU A 12 -5.24 5.85 -10.48
CA LEU A 12 -4.41 7.07 -10.48
C LEU A 12 -4.08 7.55 -9.06
N SER A 13 -4.92 7.25 -8.06
CA SER A 13 -4.64 7.52 -6.65
C SER A 13 -3.70 6.49 -6.02
N LEU A 14 -3.80 5.21 -6.40
CA LEU A 14 -2.95 4.15 -5.86
C LEU A 14 -1.48 4.26 -6.28
N ILE A 15 -1.21 4.69 -7.52
CA ILE A 15 0.16 4.83 -8.02
C ILE A 15 1.01 5.77 -7.13
N PRO A 16 0.61 7.04 -6.88
CA PRO A 16 1.41 7.92 -6.03
C PRO A 16 1.49 7.42 -4.59
N LEU A 17 0.45 6.78 -4.04
CA LEU A 17 0.51 6.16 -2.71
C LEU A 17 1.60 5.08 -2.64
N SER A 18 1.63 4.17 -3.62
CA SER A 18 2.65 3.12 -3.67
C SER A 18 4.08 3.67 -3.84
N LEU A 19 4.24 4.77 -4.59
CA LEU A 19 5.54 5.45 -4.72
C LEU A 19 5.96 6.12 -3.40
N ILE A 20 5.01 6.72 -2.66
CA ILE A 20 5.27 7.26 -1.32
C ILE A 20 5.70 6.12 -0.39
N CYS A 21 5.06 4.96 -0.44
CA CYS A 21 5.45 3.78 0.35
C CYS A 21 6.88 3.32 0.05
N ILE A 22 7.27 3.28 -1.23
CA ILE A 22 8.63 2.94 -1.67
C ILE A 22 9.65 3.96 -1.14
N VAL A 23 9.40 5.24 -1.34
CA VAL A 23 10.31 6.32 -0.92
C VAL A 23 10.43 6.37 0.60
N ALA A 24 9.32 6.29 1.34
CA ALA A 24 9.33 6.30 2.79
C ALA A 24 10.11 5.11 3.37
N ASN A 25 9.97 3.91 2.79
CA ASN A 25 10.75 2.75 3.21
C ASN A 25 12.23 2.87 2.84
N ALA A 26 12.56 3.48 1.70
CA ALA A 26 13.95 3.76 1.32
C ALA A 26 14.61 4.77 2.28
N LEU A 27 13.88 5.80 2.70
CA LEU A 27 14.34 6.77 3.70
C LEU A 27 14.48 6.15 5.10
N LEU A 28 13.67 5.15 5.45
CA LEU A 28 13.83 4.41 6.70
C LEU A 28 15.11 3.57 6.74
N LEU A 29 15.61 3.11 5.58
CA LEU A 29 16.88 2.37 5.49
C LEU A 29 18.11 3.25 5.76
N VAL A 30 17.99 4.56 5.58
CA VAL A 30 19.11 5.51 5.75
C VAL A 30 18.71 6.57 6.78
N PRO A 31 18.75 6.24 8.09
CA PRO A 31 18.44 7.22 9.13
C PRO A 31 19.36 8.43 8.99
N ASP A 32 18.76 9.62 8.91
CA ASP A 32 19.44 10.91 8.81
C ASP A 32 20.40 11.04 7.60
N GLY A 33 20.21 10.21 6.56
CA GLY A 33 21.06 10.22 5.36
C GLY A 33 22.49 9.72 5.59
N LYS A 34 22.82 9.23 6.78
CA LYS A 34 24.16 8.77 7.16
C LYS A 34 24.21 7.25 7.22
N THR A 35 25.09 6.66 6.44
CA THR A 35 25.26 5.19 6.39
C THR A 35 26.07 4.63 7.55
N THR A 36 26.60 5.48 8.42
CA THR A 36 27.51 5.12 9.54
C THR A 36 26.89 4.12 10.51
N TRP A 37 25.56 4.09 10.62
CA TRP A 37 24.83 3.30 11.62
C TRP A 37 24.07 2.10 11.03
N THR A 38 24.16 1.91 9.71
CA THR A 38 23.32 0.95 8.95
C THR A 38 23.73 -0.51 9.14
N ASN A 39 24.98 -0.77 9.53
CA ASN A 39 25.52 -2.13 9.53
C ASN A 39 25.13 -2.98 10.76
N ASP A 40 24.95 -2.38 11.95
CA ASP A 40 24.75 -3.16 13.20
C ASP A 40 23.51 -2.78 14.02
N ASN A 41 22.84 -1.66 13.75
CA ASN A 41 21.79 -1.10 14.62
C ASN A 41 20.43 -0.85 13.94
N LEU A 42 20.21 -1.41 12.74
CA LEU A 42 18.96 -1.18 12.01
C LEU A 42 17.80 -2.01 12.58
N SER A 43 16.61 -1.41 12.62
CA SER A 43 15.43 -2.09 13.18
C SER A 43 14.91 -3.20 12.28
N LEU A 44 14.51 -4.33 12.88
CA LEU A 44 14.03 -5.53 12.17
C LEU A 44 12.82 -5.20 11.26
N GLN A 45 11.97 -4.27 11.68
CA GLN A 45 10.82 -3.77 10.93
C GLN A 45 11.22 -3.01 9.65
N VAL A 46 12.36 -2.32 9.67
CA VAL A 46 12.91 -1.68 8.47
C VAL A 46 13.47 -2.73 7.51
N TRP A 47 14.09 -3.79 8.05
CA TRP A 47 14.60 -4.91 7.26
C TRP A 47 13.50 -5.76 6.62
N LEU A 48 12.32 -5.82 7.24
CA LEU A 48 11.13 -6.47 6.68
C LEU A 48 10.60 -5.80 5.40
N MET A 49 11.10 -4.59 5.06
CA MET A 49 10.79 -3.86 3.83
C MET A 49 9.30 -3.81 3.51
N GLY A 50 8.46 -3.68 4.55
CA GLY A 50 7.00 -3.74 4.44
C GLY A 50 6.43 -2.66 3.51
N GLY A 51 7.01 -1.46 3.54
CA GLY A 51 6.62 -0.37 2.66
C GLY A 51 7.07 -0.56 1.21
N PHE A 52 8.24 -1.16 0.98
CA PHE A 52 8.75 -1.37 -0.38
C PHE A 52 8.05 -2.54 -1.08
N ILE A 53 7.98 -3.70 -0.42
CA ILE A 53 7.41 -4.93 -1.00
C ILE A 53 5.88 -4.87 -0.94
N GLY A 54 5.33 -4.59 0.26
CA GLY A 54 3.89 -4.58 0.51
C GLY A 54 3.19 -3.38 -0.11
N GLY A 55 3.32 -2.20 0.49
CA GLY A 55 2.64 -0.98 0.04
C GLY A 55 3.16 -0.47 -1.32
N GLY A 56 4.40 -0.77 -1.66
CA GLY A 56 5.02 -0.42 -2.94
C GLY A 56 4.65 -1.37 -4.05
N LEU A 57 5.43 -2.44 -4.20
CA LEU A 57 5.40 -3.31 -5.38
C LEU A 57 4.06 -4.05 -5.56
N MET A 58 3.51 -4.62 -4.47
CA MET A 58 2.26 -5.38 -4.52
C MET A 58 1.03 -4.52 -4.80
N VAL A 59 1.03 -3.24 -4.41
CA VAL A 59 -0.08 -2.29 -4.66
C VAL A 59 0.08 -1.54 -5.99
N LEU A 60 1.31 -1.30 -6.44
CA LEU A 60 1.58 -0.64 -7.72
C LEU A 60 1.00 -1.43 -8.90
N CYS A 61 1.08 -2.76 -8.86
CA CYS A 61 0.56 -3.65 -9.90
C CYS A 61 -0.97 -3.49 -10.12
N PRO A 62 -1.83 -3.62 -9.08
CA PRO A 62 -3.26 -3.32 -9.21
C PRO A 62 -3.54 -1.87 -9.58
N GLY A 63 -2.76 -0.89 -9.10
CA GLY A 63 -2.89 0.52 -9.51
C GLY A 63 -2.75 0.71 -11.02
N ILE A 64 -1.68 0.18 -11.62
CA ILE A 64 -1.43 0.24 -13.07
C ILE A 64 -2.52 -0.53 -13.84
N ALA A 65 -2.92 -1.71 -13.34
CA ALA A 65 -3.97 -2.51 -13.96
C ALA A 65 -5.31 -1.75 -13.99
N ALA A 66 -5.67 -1.06 -12.91
CA ALA A 66 -6.88 -0.26 -12.80
C ALA A 66 -6.89 0.94 -13.76
N VAL A 67 -5.76 1.67 -13.88
CA VAL A 67 -5.63 2.77 -14.86
C VAL A 67 -5.83 2.29 -16.30
N ARG A 68 -5.18 1.16 -16.66
CA ARG A 68 -5.31 0.58 -18.01
C ARG A 68 -6.72 0.07 -18.29
N ALA A 69 -7.38 -0.52 -17.29
CA ALA A 69 -8.75 -1.00 -17.40
C ALA A 69 -9.77 0.13 -17.60
N GLY A 70 -9.50 1.33 -17.07
CA GLY A 70 -10.38 2.50 -17.18
C GLY A 70 -10.15 3.41 -18.39
N GLY A 71 -9.07 3.21 -19.16
CA GLY A 71 -8.72 4.04 -20.33
C GLY A 71 -9.36 3.61 -21.66
N LYS A 72 -9.75 2.34 -21.79
CA LYS A 72 -10.51 1.83 -22.93
C LYS A 72 -11.88 1.43 -22.41
N GLY A 73 -12.95 2.09 -22.89
CA GLY A 73 -14.32 1.64 -22.66
C GLY A 73 -14.46 0.15 -23.00
N CYS A 74 -15.49 -0.53 -22.49
CA CYS A 74 -15.76 -1.97 -22.60
C CYS A 74 -15.58 -2.58 -24.01
N CYS A 75 -14.35 -2.75 -24.49
CA CYS A 75 -14.00 -3.42 -25.73
C CYS A 75 -13.39 -4.77 -25.38
N GLY A 76 -14.27 -5.65 -24.88
CA GLY A 76 -14.09 -7.10 -24.92
C GLY A 76 -15.42 -7.66 -25.40
N ALA A 77 -15.66 -7.64 -26.70
CA ALA A 77 -16.84 -8.27 -27.28
C ALA A 77 -16.71 -9.80 -27.06
N GLY A 78 -17.41 -10.35 -26.07
CA GLY A 78 -17.50 -11.79 -25.81
C GLY A 78 -17.68 -12.16 -24.33
N CYS A 79 -18.54 -13.16 -24.06
CA CYS A 79 -18.88 -13.64 -22.71
C CYS A 79 -17.67 -14.32 -21.99
N CYS A 80 -16.72 -14.93 -22.73
CA CYS A 80 -15.49 -15.50 -22.14
C CYS A 80 -14.37 -14.47 -21.88
N GLY A 81 -14.18 -13.47 -22.76
CA GLY A 81 -13.11 -12.48 -22.62
C GLY A 81 -13.34 -11.50 -21.45
N ASN A 82 -14.61 -11.20 -21.15
CA ASN A 82 -14.98 -10.29 -20.06
C ASN A 82 -14.75 -10.91 -18.67
N ARG A 83 -15.03 -12.22 -18.50
CA ARG A 83 -14.90 -12.92 -17.21
C ARG A 83 -13.44 -13.21 -16.83
N CYS A 84 -12.62 -13.70 -17.77
CA CYS A 84 -11.18 -13.88 -17.52
C CYS A 84 -10.46 -12.55 -17.22
N ARG A 85 -10.85 -11.46 -17.89
CA ARG A 85 -10.28 -10.13 -17.64
C ARG A 85 -10.71 -9.56 -16.28
N MET A 86 -11.94 -9.81 -15.84
CA MET A 86 -12.41 -9.39 -14.51
C MET A 86 -11.81 -10.23 -13.37
N LEU A 87 -11.68 -11.55 -13.53
CA LEU A 87 -11.03 -12.41 -12.53
C LEU A 87 -9.57 -12.00 -12.30
N ARG A 88 -8.83 -11.66 -13.36
CA ARG A 88 -7.46 -11.13 -13.23
C ARG A 88 -7.41 -9.84 -12.42
N SER A 89 -8.42 -8.98 -12.52
CA SER A 89 -8.54 -7.77 -11.70
C SER A 89 -8.82 -8.10 -10.24
N VAL A 90 -9.70 -9.07 -9.95
CA VAL A 90 -9.99 -9.54 -8.59
C VAL A 90 -8.72 -10.04 -7.90
N PHE A 91 -7.98 -10.96 -8.54
CA PHE A 91 -6.72 -11.46 -7.98
C PHE A 91 -5.71 -10.34 -7.78
N SER A 92 -5.55 -9.45 -8.76
CA SER A 92 -4.63 -8.32 -8.64
C SER A 92 -4.98 -7.40 -7.47
N SER A 93 -6.26 -7.05 -7.28
CA SER A 93 -6.70 -6.21 -6.17
C SER A 93 -6.58 -6.93 -4.83
N ALA A 94 -6.82 -8.24 -4.77
CA ALA A 94 -6.61 -9.04 -3.56
C ALA A 94 -5.14 -9.05 -3.13
N PHE A 95 -4.20 -9.22 -4.08
CA PHE A 95 -2.77 -9.08 -3.80
C PHE A 95 -2.41 -7.68 -3.30
N GLY A 96 -3.01 -6.63 -3.86
CA GLY A 96 -2.85 -5.26 -3.37
C GLY A 96 -3.31 -5.09 -1.92
N VAL A 97 -4.48 -5.63 -1.56
CA VAL A 97 -4.99 -5.60 -0.19
C VAL A 97 -4.05 -6.35 0.76
N LEU A 98 -3.57 -7.54 0.38
CA LEU A 98 -2.61 -8.31 1.20
C LEU A 98 -1.30 -7.56 1.40
N GLY A 99 -0.76 -6.95 0.34
CA GLY A 99 0.44 -6.13 0.41
C GLY A 99 0.28 -4.90 1.32
N ALA A 100 -0.86 -4.21 1.22
CA ALA A 100 -1.16 -3.06 2.05
C ALA A 100 -1.37 -3.45 3.53
N ILE A 101 -2.01 -4.59 3.82
CA ILE A 101 -2.13 -5.14 5.19
C ILE A 101 -0.75 -5.47 5.75
N TYR A 102 0.14 -6.07 4.95
CA TYR A 102 1.52 -6.36 5.35
C TYR A 102 2.29 -5.07 5.66
N CYS A 103 2.16 -4.04 4.82
CA CYS A 103 2.77 -2.73 5.08
C CYS A 103 2.23 -2.11 6.37
N LEU A 104 0.91 -2.14 6.59
CA LEU A 104 0.26 -1.59 7.76
C LEU A 104 0.71 -2.30 9.05
N SER A 105 0.81 -3.63 9.04
CA SER A 105 1.21 -4.40 10.22
C SER A 105 2.67 -4.15 10.59
N VAL A 106 3.58 -4.14 9.61
CA VAL A 106 5.01 -3.87 9.83
C VAL A 106 5.22 -2.43 10.29
N SER A 107 4.60 -1.46 9.63
CA SER A 107 4.74 -0.03 9.98
C SER A 107 4.08 0.30 11.33
N GLY A 108 2.92 -0.26 11.63
CA GLY A 108 2.26 -0.11 12.93
C GLY A 108 3.06 -0.72 14.07
N THR A 109 3.66 -1.90 13.84
CA THR A 109 4.55 -2.52 14.83
C THR A 109 5.83 -1.71 15.02
N GLY A 110 6.42 -1.20 13.94
CA GLY A 110 7.59 -0.31 13.99
C GLY A 110 7.30 0.97 14.77
N LEU A 111 6.11 1.56 14.60
CA LEU A 111 5.67 2.72 15.36
C LEU A 111 5.43 2.39 16.84
N ARG A 112 4.98 1.17 17.17
CA ARG A 112 4.76 0.77 18.57
C ARG A 112 6.06 0.52 19.33
N ILE A 113 7.02 -0.16 18.68
CA ILE A 113 8.32 -0.52 19.27
C ILE A 113 9.25 0.70 19.34
N GLY A 114 9.22 1.55 18.31
CA GLY A 114 10.12 2.70 18.18
C GLY A 114 11.49 2.34 17.61
N PRO A 115 12.32 3.34 17.30
CA PRO A 115 13.66 3.11 16.77
C PRO A 115 14.61 2.58 17.84
N LYS A 116 15.65 1.86 17.40
CA LYS A 116 16.81 1.54 18.24
C LYS A 116 17.65 2.81 18.38
N CYS A 117 18.00 3.19 19.60
CA CYS A 117 18.87 4.35 19.84
C CYS A 117 19.78 4.12 21.04
N LEU A 118 20.83 4.93 21.13
CA LEU A 118 21.76 4.94 22.25
C LEU A 118 21.20 5.78 23.39
N ILE A 119 21.07 5.18 24.57
CA ILE A 119 20.77 5.87 25.83
C ILE A 119 21.80 5.41 26.87
N ASN A 120 22.51 6.34 27.51
CA ASN A 120 23.53 6.06 28.52
C ASN A 120 24.56 4.99 28.09
N GLY A 121 24.99 5.02 26.83
CA GLY A 121 25.97 4.06 26.29
C GLY A 121 25.42 2.65 25.98
N GLN A 122 24.11 2.42 26.02
CA GLN A 122 23.47 1.14 25.63
C GLN A 122 22.52 1.31 24.44
N TRP A 123 22.73 0.51 23.39
CA TRP A 123 21.91 0.46 22.18
C TRP A 123 20.75 -0.51 22.36
N ASP A 124 19.52 0.00 22.54
CA ASP A 124 18.34 -0.86 22.72
C ASP A 124 17.04 -0.19 22.24
N TYR A 125 15.95 -0.96 22.24
CA TYR A 125 14.58 -0.50 21.98
C TYR A 125 13.92 0.03 23.25
N HIS A 126 14.41 1.16 23.74
CA HIS A 126 13.95 1.78 24.99
C HIS A 126 12.45 2.13 25.00
N PHE A 127 11.84 2.28 23.82
CA PHE A 127 10.41 2.61 23.69
C PHE A 127 9.48 1.40 23.62
N GLN A 128 10.00 0.17 23.49
CA GLN A 128 9.18 -1.03 23.30
C GLN A 128 8.20 -1.26 24.47
N GLU A 129 8.68 -1.09 25.69
CA GLU A 129 7.88 -1.25 26.92
C GLU A 129 6.88 -0.10 27.13
N THR A 130 7.12 1.07 26.52
CA THR A 130 6.23 2.24 26.68
C THR A 130 4.91 2.13 25.93
N GLN A 131 4.69 1.03 25.18
CA GLN A 131 3.49 0.75 24.40
C GLN A 131 3.01 1.92 23.51
N GLY A 132 3.93 2.75 23.01
CA GLY A 132 3.62 3.92 22.18
C GLY A 132 3.35 5.22 22.94
N SER A 133 3.58 5.27 24.26
CA SER A 133 3.46 6.52 25.04
C SER A 133 4.36 7.64 24.49
N TYR A 134 5.53 7.27 23.94
CA TYR A 134 6.46 8.21 23.28
C TYR A 134 5.89 8.90 22.04
N LEU A 135 4.83 8.36 21.42
CA LEU A 135 4.16 9.02 20.28
C LEU A 135 3.37 10.26 20.70
N ARG A 136 2.87 10.28 21.94
CA ARG A 136 2.14 11.41 22.51
C ARG A 136 3.06 12.36 23.26
N ASN A 137 4.05 11.82 23.96
CA ASN A 137 4.94 12.63 24.78
C ASN A 137 6.28 12.89 24.08
N LYS A 138 6.39 14.08 23.46
CA LYS A 138 7.60 14.49 22.72
C LYS A 138 8.84 14.65 23.60
N THR A 139 8.69 14.83 24.91
CA THR A 139 9.86 14.94 25.81
C THR A 139 10.69 13.65 25.85
N LEU A 140 10.07 12.51 25.47
CA LEU A 140 10.75 11.23 25.39
C LEU A 140 11.65 11.12 24.14
N TRP A 141 11.51 12.02 23.16
CA TRP A 141 12.33 11.99 21.95
C TRP A 141 13.76 12.48 22.21
N ASP A 142 13.93 13.35 23.20
CA ASP A 142 15.23 13.91 23.61
C ASP A 142 16.07 12.93 24.45
N LEU A 143 15.53 11.75 24.79
CA LEU A 143 16.24 10.71 25.53
C LEU A 143 17.27 9.97 24.67
N CYS A 144 17.08 9.92 23.35
CA CYS A 144 18.02 9.28 22.44
C CYS A 144 19.19 10.22 22.14
N GLU A 145 20.39 9.84 22.57
CA GLU A 145 21.61 10.61 22.32
C GLU A 145 22.06 10.46 20.86
N GLU A 146 22.12 9.22 20.37
CA GLU A 146 22.53 8.90 19.00
C GLU A 146 21.62 7.81 18.38
N PRO A 147 21.30 7.91 17.08
CA PRO A 147 21.54 9.03 16.18
C PRO A 147 20.62 10.24 16.46
N PRO A 148 21.06 11.48 16.16
CA PRO A 148 20.25 12.68 16.37
C PRO A 148 18.98 12.61 15.50
N HIS A 149 17.87 13.07 16.06
CA HIS A 149 16.56 13.12 15.37
C HIS A 149 16.02 11.77 14.84
N VAL A 150 16.56 10.63 15.29
CA VAL A 150 16.12 9.31 14.85
C VAL A 150 14.64 9.04 15.18
N VAL A 151 14.18 9.52 16.34
CA VAL A 151 12.81 9.33 16.82
C VAL A 151 11.80 10.05 15.92
N PRO A 152 11.86 11.39 15.73
CA PRO A 152 10.94 12.07 14.84
C PRO A 152 11.03 11.56 13.39
N TRP A 153 12.22 11.17 12.90
CA TRP A 153 12.39 10.59 11.57
C TRP A 153 11.59 9.30 11.39
N ASN A 154 11.80 8.32 12.29
CA ASN A 154 11.10 7.04 12.23
C ASN A 154 9.59 7.20 12.45
N VAL A 155 9.19 8.00 13.44
CA VAL A 155 7.77 8.27 13.74
C VAL A 155 7.06 8.87 12.51
N THR A 156 7.69 9.83 11.84
CA THR A 156 7.11 10.49 10.66
C THR A 156 6.97 9.50 9.50
N LEU A 157 8.02 8.76 9.17
CA LEU A 157 8.00 7.83 8.03
C LEU A 157 7.07 6.63 8.27
N PHE A 158 7.10 6.02 9.46
CA PHE A 158 6.16 4.95 9.80
C PHE A 158 4.71 5.45 9.85
N SER A 159 4.46 6.66 10.35
CA SER A 159 3.12 7.25 10.31
C SER A 159 2.62 7.47 8.88
N LEU A 160 3.49 7.97 7.98
CA LEU A 160 3.17 8.09 6.55
C LEU A 160 2.84 6.72 5.93
N LEU A 161 3.62 5.68 6.24
CA LEU A 161 3.34 4.32 5.77
C LEU A 161 2.00 3.78 6.30
N VAL A 162 1.67 4.01 7.57
CA VAL A 162 0.38 3.61 8.16
C VAL A 162 -0.78 4.29 7.46
N VAL A 163 -0.70 5.61 7.23
CA VAL A 163 -1.76 6.36 6.54
C VAL A 163 -1.89 5.91 5.08
N ALA A 164 -0.77 5.80 4.37
CA ALA A 164 -0.76 5.39 2.97
C ALA A 164 -1.33 3.98 2.80
N SER A 165 -0.84 3.00 3.56
CA SER A 165 -1.33 1.62 3.51
C SER A 165 -2.80 1.49 3.93
N SER A 166 -3.27 2.30 4.89
CA SER A 166 -4.69 2.35 5.24
C SER A 166 -5.55 2.83 4.06
N LEU A 167 -5.11 3.88 3.35
CA LEU A 167 -5.78 4.35 2.14
C LEU A 167 -5.72 3.31 1.02
N GLU A 168 -4.60 2.61 0.85
CA GLU A 168 -4.44 1.53 -0.13
C GLU A 168 -5.41 0.37 0.13
N ILE A 169 -5.60 -0.03 1.41
CA ILE A 169 -6.58 -1.06 1.80
C ILE A 169 -7.99 -0.61 1.39
N VAL A 170 -8.37 0.63 1.68
CA VAL A 170 -9.69 1.16 1.32
C VAL A 170 -9.88 1.19 -0.20
N LEU A 171 -8.92 1.76 -0.93
CA LEU A 171 -9.00 1.91 -2.39
C LEU A 171 -8.97 0.56 -3.12
N CYS A 172 -8.09 -0.36 -2.72
CA CYS A 172 -8.04 -1.72 -3.27
C CYS A 172 -9.27 -2.53 -2.86
N GLY A 173 -9.78 -2.34 -1.64
CA GLY A 173 -11.00 -2.99 -1.14
C GLY A 173 -12.23 -2.58 -1.95
N ILE A 174 -12.39 -1.29 -2.24
CA ILE A 174 -13.47 -0.79 -3.12
C ILE A 174 -13.35 -1.42 -4.52
N GLN A 175 -12.14 -1.50 -5.09
CA GLN A 175 -11.92 -2.14 -6.39
C GLN A 175 -12.26 -3.63 -6.35
N LEU A 176 -11.87 -4.33 -5.28
CA LEU A 176 -12.13 -5.74 -5.09
C LEU A 176 -13.63 -6.03 -5.01
N VAL A 177 -14.37 -5.28 -4.19
CA VAL A 177 -15.83 -5.42 -4.07
C VAL A 177 -16.52 -5.15 -5.40
N ASN A 178 -16.14 -4.07 -6.09
CA ASN A 178 -16.70 -3.74 -7.40
C ASN A 178 -16.40 -4.82 -8.46
N ALA A 179 -15.21 -5.40 -8.42
CA ALA A 179 -14.83 -6.49 -9.34
C ALA A 179 -15.61 -7.77 -9.03
N ILE A 180 -15.81 -8.12 -7.76
CA ILE A 180 -16.61 -9.28 -7.34
C ILE A 180 -18.07 -9.11 -7.76
N ILE A 181 -18.69 -7.96 -7.50
CA ILE A 181 -20.05 -7.65 -7.96
C ILE A 181 -20.13 -7.74 -9.49
N GLY A 182 -19.12 -7.25 -10.20
CA GLY A 182 -19.03 -7.37 -11.66
C GLY A 182 -18.97 -8.82 -12.16
N VAL A 183 -18.33 -9.72 -11.41
CA VAL A 183 -18.25 -11.16 -11.75
C VAL A 183 -19.58 -11.88 -11.44
N LEU A 184 -20.20 -11.60 -10.29
CA LEU A 184 -21.43 -12.23 -9.80
C LEU A 184 -22.68 -11.73 -10.54
N CYS A 185 -22.83 -10.41 -10.71
CA CYS A 185 -23.95 -9.80 -11.45
C CYS A 185 -23.72 -9.76 -12.97
N GLY A 186 -22.53 -10.16 -13.43
CA GLY A 186 -22.12 -10.17 -14.84
C GLY A 186 -22.48 -11.44 -15.60
N ASP A 187 -23.30 -12.34 -15.05
CA ASP A 187 -23.85 -13.44 -15.84
C ASP A 187 -24.62 -12.86 -17.02
N CYS A 188 -24.13 -13.20 -18.21
CA CYS A 188 -24.54 -12.67 -19.50
C CYS A 188 -26.07 -12.65 -19.59
N ARG A 189 -26.67 -11.47 -19.40
CA ARG A 189 -28.07 -11.21 -19.76
C ARG A 189 -28.17 -11.55 -21.24
N LYS A 190 -28.71 -12.74 -21.57
CA LYS A 190 -29.01 -13.13 -22.95
C LYS A 190 -29.80 -11.99 -23.57
N LYS A 191 -29.22 -11.29 -24.56
CA LYS A 191 -30.05 -10.56 -25.51
C LYS A 191 -30.70 -11.62 -26.40
N VAL A 192 -31.90 -12.03 -26.04
CA VAL A 192 -32.84 -12.67 -26.97
C VAL A 192 -33.49 -11.55 -27.77
N GLY A 193 -33.32 -11.58 -29.10
CA GLY A 193 -34.09 -10.84 -30.13
C GLY A 193 -33.74 -9.35 -30.31
N THR A 194 -33.81 -8.71 -31.49
CA THR A 194 -34.23 -9.06 -32.86
C THR A 194 -33.81 -7.89 -33.79
N HIS A 195 -33.66 -8.15 -35.11
CA HIS A 195 -33.55 -7.23 -36.27
C HIS A 195 -32.20 -6.52 -36.51
N GLY A 196 -31.58 -6.48 -37.70
CA GLY A 196 -31.94 -6.92 -39.05
C GLY A 196 -31.13 -6.10 -40.10
N GLY A 197 -30.56 -6.75 -41.11
CA GLY A 197 -30.00 -6.19 -42.38
C GLY A 197 -28.82 -5.22 -42.27
N THR A 198 -27.94 -5.00 -43.25
CA THR A 198 -27.66 -5.49 -44.61
C THR A 198 -26.35 -4.78 -45.03
N GLU A 199 -25.56 -5.38 -45.94
CA GLU A 199 -24.65 -4.79 -46.97
C GLU A 199 -23.92 -3.44 -46.68
N TYR A 200 -22.61 -3.27 -46.88
CA TYR A 200 -21.68 -3.73 -47.92
C TYR A 200 -20.25 -3.88 -47.36
#